data_AF-A0A7X8VLR9-F1
#
_entry.id   AF-A0A7X8VLR9-F1
#
_cell.length_a   1.000
_cell.length_b   1.000
_cell.length_c   1.000
_cell.angle_alpha   90.00
_cell.angle_beta   90.00
_cell.angle_gamma   90.00
#
_symmetry.space_group_name_H-M   'P 1'
#
loop_
_entity.id
_entity.type
_entity.pdbx_description
1 polymer ?
#
loop_
_entity_poly.entity_id
_entity_poly.type
_entity_poly.pdbx_seq_one_letter_code
_entity_poly.pdbx_strand_id
1 'polypeptide(L)'
;MTETFGEKLLVAATTRGRLCVGIDPHASLLEAWGLPVNVEGLEEFSRICVEAFSDTVALVKPQVAFYERFGSRGFAVLEETISTLRERGCLVVSDAKRGDIGSTMAGYATAWLDPESPLSSDAVTVSPYLGFGSLEP
;
A
#
# COMPACT_ATOMS: atom_id res chain seq x y z
N MET A 1 22.14 -3.80 12.41
CA MET A 1 21.77 -3.48 11.01
C MET A 1 20.28 -3.62 10.91
N THR A 2 19.60 -2.64 10.32
CA THR A 2 18.16 -2.75 10.02
C THR A 2 17.98 -3.79 8.91
N GLU A 3 17.07 -4.73 9.09
CA GLU A 3 16.76 -5.76 8.09
C GLU A 3 16.21 -5.11 6.81
N THR A 4 16.71 -5.51 5.66
CA THR A 4 16.29 -4.99 4.36
C THR A 4 14.88 -5.49 3.99
N PHE A 5 14.18 -4.78 3.10
CA PHE A 5 12.89 -5.26 2.58
C PHE A 5 12.98 -6.65 1.97
N GLY A 6 14.06 -6.95 1.23
CA GLY A 6 14.26 -8.26 0.62
C GLY A 6 14.37 -9.39 1.64
N GLU A 7 15.10 -9.17 2.74
CA GLU A 7 15.21 -10.13 3.84
C GLU A 7 13.87 -10.34 4.53
N LYS A 8 13.16 -9.25 4.87
CA LYS A 8 11.81 -9.32 5.45
C LYS A 8 10.84 -10.10 4.57
N LEU A 9 10.86 -9.87 3.26
CA LEU A 9 9.99 -10.56 2.31
C LEU A 9 10.29 -12.05 2.24
N LEU A 10 11.56 -12.45 2.28
CA LEU A 10 11.92 -13.88 2.31
C LEU A 10 11.41 -14.55 3.60
N VAL A 11 11.54 -13.90 4.75
CA VAL A 11 11.02 -14.40 6.03
C VAL A 11 9.48 -14.48 6.00
N ALA A 12 8.79 -13.44 5.54
CA ALA A 12 7.34 -13.43 5.44
C ALA A 12 6.84 -14.52 4.46
N ALA A 13 7.51 -14.70 3.32
CA ALA A 13 7.14 -15.70 2.33
C ALA A 13 7.29 -17.15 2.82
N THR A 14 8.27 -17.42 3.68
CA THR A 14 8.47 -18.77 4.27
C THR A 14 7.47 -19.08 5.38
N THR A 15 6.99 -18.06 6.09
CA THR A 15 6.08 -18.21 7.24
C THR A 15 4.60 -18.08 6.86
N ARG A 16 4.27 -17.21 5.90
CA ARG A 16 2.90 -16.84 5.49
C ARG A 16 2.61 -17.13 4.02
N GLY A 17 3.52 -17.79 3.32
CA GLY A 17 3.36 -18.22 1.93
C GLY A 17 3.71 -17.15 0.88
N ARG A 18 3.88 -17.60 -0.37
CA ARG A 18 4.32 -16.76 -1.50
C ARG A 18 3.14 -16.14 -2.23
N LEU A 19 2.36 -15.34 -1.51
CA LEU A 19 1.18 -14.65 -2.05
C LEU A 19 1.25 -13.15 -1.76
N CYS A 20 0.95 -12.36 -2.79
CA CYS A 20 0.69 -10.93 -2.69
C CYS A 20 -0.79 -10.70 -2.99
N VAL A 21 -1.55 -10.17 -2.02
CA VAL A 21 -2.98 -9.91 -2.19
C VAL A 21 -3.23 -8.43 -2.47
N GLY A 22 -4.00 -8.13 -3.52
CA GLY A 22 -4.41 -6.75 -3.81
C GLY A 22 -5.53 -6.28 -2.89
N ILE A 23 -5.50 -5.01 -2.49
CA ILE A 23 -6.65 -4.32 -1.91
C ILE A 23 -7.07 -3.27 -2.92
N ASP A 24 -8.05 -3.64 -3.74
CA ASP A 24 -8.42 -2.92 -4.95
C ASP A 24 -9.91 -2.53 -4.94
N PRO A 25 -10.34 -1.56 -4.09
CA PRO A 25 -11.75 -1.17 -3.89
C PRO A 25 -12.36 -0.38 -5.08
N HIS A 26 -12.25 -0.93 -6.28
CA HIS A 26 -12.90 -0.40 -7.47
C HIS A 26 -14.41 -0.61 -7.41
N ALA A 27 -15.17 0.24 -8.13
CA ALA A 27 -16.63 0.29 -8.04
C ALA A 27 -17.31 -1.09 -8.19
N SER A 28 -16.94 -1.87 -9.19
CA SER A 28 -17.54 -3.19 -9.40
C SER A 28 -17.25 -4.21 -8.30
N LEU A 29 -16.13 -4.08 -7.56
CA LEU A 29 -15.85 -4.98 -6.45
C LEU A 29 -16.63 -4.58 -5.19
N LEU A 30 -16.74 -3.27 -4.93
CA LEU A 30 -17.62 -2.74 -3.88
C LEU A 30 -19.07 -3.20 -4.11
N GLU A 31 -19.58 -3.01 -5.33
CA GLU A 31 -20.93 -3.44 -5.72
C GLU A 31 -21.12 -4.95 -5.59
N ALA A 32 -20.14 -5.75 -6.03
CA ALA A 32 -20.19 -7.20 -5.90
C ALA A 32 -20.21 -7.68 -4.44
N TRP A 33 -19.67 -6.88 -3.52
CA TRP A 33 -19.68 -7.14 -2.07
C TRP A 33 -20.91 -6.52 -1.38
N GLY A 34 -21.80 -5.88 -2.14
CA GLY A 34 -22.98 -5.20 -1.59
C GLY A 34 -22.65 -3.91 -0.83
N LEU A 35 -21.47 -3.34 -1.06
CA LEU A 35 -21.01 -2.10 -0.43
C LEU A 35 -21.33 -0.88 -1.30
N PRO A 36 -21.66 0.27 -0.70
CA PRO A 36 -21.91 1.50 -1.44
C PRO A 36 -20.62 2.03 -2.11
N VAL A 37 -20.75 2.69 -3.26
CA VAL A 37 -19.62 3.31 -3.97
C VAL A 37 -19.37 4.72 -3.44
N ASN A 38 -18.98 4.80 -2.17
CA ASN A 38 -18.63 6.02 -1.44
C ASN A 38 -17.50 5.71 -0.43
N VAL A 39 -17.16 6.68 0.42
CA VAL A 39 -16.10 6.49 1.43
C VAL A 39 -16.48 5.42 2.44
N GLU A 40 -17.75 5.32 2.83
CA GLU A 40 -18.21 4.35 3.81
C GLU A 40 -18.04 2.91 3.29
N GLY A 41 -18.27 2.67 2.00
CA GLY A 41 -17.96 1.38 1.37
C GLY A 41 -16.46 1.13 1.18
N LEU A 42 -15.66 2.17 0.94
CA LEU A 42 -14.19 2.07 0.91
C LEU A 42 -13.63 1.65 2.28
N GLU A 43 -14.09 2.30 3.36
CA GLU A 43 -13.73 2.01 4.75
C GLU A 43 -14.05 0.55 5.08
N GLU A 44 -15.29 0.12 4.82
CA GLU A 44 -15.73 -1.24 5.15
C GLU A 44 -15.00 -2.31 4.33
N PHE A 45 -14.82 -2.08 3.02
CA PHE A 45 -14.04 -2.99 2.17
C PHE A 45 -12.60 -3.15 2.70
N SER A 46 -11.95 -2.03 3.01
CA SER A 46 -10.57 -2.02 3.49
C SER A 46 -10.46 -2.72 4.85
N ARG A 47 -11.39 -2.46 5.77
CA ARG A 47 -11.48 -3.13 7.07
C ARG A 47 -11.60 -4.65 6.94
N ILE A 48 -12.52 -5.13 6.09
CA ILE A 48 -12.69 -6.58 5.83
C ILE A 48 -11.40 -7.20 5.31
N CYS A 49 -10.73 -6.54 4.36
CA CYS A 49 -9.44 -6.99 3.83
C CYS A 49 -8.36 -7.04 4.93
N VAL A 50 -8.21 -5.99 5.73
CA VAL A 50 -7.25 -5.94 6.82
C VAL A 50 -7.49 -7.09 7.81
N GLU A 51 -8.73 -7.31 8.23
CA GLU A 51 -9.09 -8.40 9.15
C GLU A 51 -8.75 -9.78 8.60
N ALA A 52 -8.99 -10.00 7.31
CA ALA A 52 -8.72 -11.28 6.67
C ALA A 52 -7.22 -11.54 6.42
N PHE A 53 -6.46 -10.49 6.10
CA PHE A 53 -5.11 -10.62 5.53
C PHE A 53 -4.00 -10.48 6.55
N SER A 54 -4.17 -9.63 7.57
CA SER A 54 -3.10 -9.16 8.44
C SER A 54 -2.23 -10.26 9.07
N ASP A 55 -2.84 -11.38 9.47
CA ASP A 55 -2.16 -12.48 10.15
C ASP A 55 -1.93 -13.69 9.22
N THR A 56 -2.38 -13.60 7.97
CA THR A 56 -2.47 -14.74 7.04
C THR A 56 -1.50 -14.64 5.88
N VAL A 57 -1.35 -13.45 5.27
CA VAL A 57 -0.58 -13.28 4.02
C VAL A 57 0.74 -12.58 4.27
N ALA A 58 1.74 -12.93 3.47
CA ALA A 58 3.08 -12.34 3.56
C ALA A 58 3.07 -10.87 3.13
N LEU A 59 2.32 -10.55 2.08
CA LEU A 59 2.37 -9.26 1.40
C LEU A 59 0.99 -8.84 0.92
N VAL A 60 0.66 -7.58 1.10
CA VAL A 60 -0.51 -6.92 0.51
C VAL A 60 -0.09 -5.72 -0.32
N LYS A 61 -0.90 -5.43 -1.34
CA LYS A 61 -0.60 -4.39 -2.33
C LYS A 61 -1.83 -3.52 -2.61
N PRO A 62 -2.14 -2.53 -1.76
CA PRO A 62 -3.23 -1.59 -2.02
C PRO A 62 -2.96 -0.78 -3.30
N GLN A 63 -3.97 -0.65 -4.16
CA GLN A 63 -3.90 0.24 -5.32
C GLN A 63 -4.40 1.63 -4.94
N VAL A 64 -3.45 2.56 -4.84
CA VAL A 64 -3.64 3.92 -4.32
C VAL A 64 -4.72 4.70 -5.09
N ALA A 65 -4.84 4.50 -6.41
CA ALA A 65 -5.85 5.18 -7.24
C ALA A 65 -7.30 4.95 -6.78
N PHE A 66 -7.61 3.79 -6.19
CA PHE A 66 -8.97 3.50 -5.70
C PHE A 66 -9.31 4.19 -4.38
N TYR A 67 -8.29 4.65 -3.66
CA TYR A 67 -8.41 5.53 -2.49
C TYR A 67 -8.41 7.00 -2.92
N GLU A 68 -7.48 7.39 -3.82
CA GLU A 68 -7.33 8.76 -4.35
C GLU A 68 -8.64 9.35 -4.88
N ARG A 69 -9.46 8.54 -5.56
CA ARG A 69 -10.74 8.98 -6.14
C ARG A 69 -11.74 9.53 -5.11
N PHE A 70 -11.52 9.26 -3.82
CA PHE A 70 -12.32 9.76 -2.70
C PHE A 70 -11.65 10.92 -1.95
N GLY A 71 -10.56 11.48 -2.49
CA GLY A 71 -9.85 12.63 -1.93
C GLY A 71 -9.18 12.35 -0.59
N SER A 72 -9.09 13.37 0.27
CA SER A 72 -8.43 13.26 1.58
C SER A 72 -9.06 12.20 2.48
N ARG A 73 -10.38 12.02 2.43
CA ARG A 73 -11.05 10.95 3.16
C ARG A 73 -10.59 9.57 2.69
N GLY A 74 -10.40 9.38 1.39
CA GLY A 74 -9.85 8.13 0.86
C GLY A 74 -8.42 7.87 1.31
N PHE A 75 -7.59 8.90 1.35
CA PHE A 75 -6.24 8.78 1.91
C PHE A 75 -6.23 8.43 3.39
N ALA A 76 -7.14 8.99 4.21
CA ALA A 76 -7.25 8.61 5.62
C ALA A 76 -7.53 7.10 5.80
N VAL A 77 -8.39 6.52 4.94
CA VAL A 77 -8.62 5.06 4.95
C VAL A 77 -7.36 4.29 4.54
N LEU A 78 -6.61 4.78 3.56
CA LEU A 78 -5.37 4.16 3.12
C LEU A 78 -4.31 4.17 4.23
N GLU A 79 -4.16 5.30 4.94
CA GLU A 79 -3.24 5.46 6.07
C GLU A 79 -3.55 4.44 7.17
N GLU A 80 -4.81 4.32 7.59
CA GLU A 80 -5.24 3.32 8.59
C GLU A 80 -5.03 1.88 8.10
N THR A 81 -5.33 1.61 6.83
CA THR A 81 -5.13 0.30 6.20
C THR A 81 -3.66 -0.11 6.26
N ILE A 82 -2.76 0.77 5.82
CA ILE A 82 -1.32 0.53 5.81
C ILE A 82 -0.79 0.32 7.24
N SER A 83 -1.14 1.21 8.18
CA SER A 83 -0.66 1.12 9.56
C SER A 83 -1.06 -0.21 10.20
N THR A 84 -2.34 -0.59 10.10
CA THR A 84 -2.87 -1.79 10.75
C THR A 84 -2.24 -3.08 10.21
N LEU A 85 -2.01 -3.15 8.89
CA LEU A 85 -1.34 -4.29 8.26
C LEU A 85 0.11 -4.43 8.74
N ARG A 86 0.84 -3.32 8.77
CA ARG A 86 2.25 -3.29 9.17
C ARG A 86 2.43 -3.59 10.66
N GLU A 87 1.55 -3.08 11.51
CA GLU A 87 1.53 -3.39 12.96
C GLU A 87 1.36 -4.88 13.24
N ARG A 88 0.67 -5.61 12.36
CA ARG A 88 0.48 -7.07 12.44
C ARG A 88 1.56 -7.87 11.68
N GLY A 89 2.59 -7.20 11.19
CA GLY A 89 3.71 -7.81 10.47
C GLY A 89 3.36 -8.29 9.06
N CYS A 90 2.24 -7.85 8.49
CA CYS A 90 1.96 -8.02 7.06
C CYS A 90 2.70 -6.94 6.28
N LEU A 91 3.55 -7.34 5.32
CA LEU A 91 4.28 -6.37 4.52
C LEU A 91 3.32 -5.64 3.57
N VAL A 92 3.60 -4.37 3.32
CA VAL A 92 2.79 -3.52 2.43
C VAL A 92 3.63 -2.97 1.29
N VAL A 93 3.21 -3.23 0.05
CA VAL A 93 3.71 -2.54 -1.15
C VAL A 93 2.62 -1.60 -1.66
N SER A 94 2.77 -0.29 -1.47
CA SER A 94 1.82 0.68 -2.00
C SER A 94 1.97 0.79 -3.52
N ASP A 95 0.91 0.46 -4.26
CA ASP A 95 0.95 0.47 -5.72
C ASP A 95 0.57 1.85 -6.27
N ALA A 96 1.47 2.81 -6.08
CA ALA A 96 1.29 4.23 -6.40
C ALA A 96 1.87 4.65 -7.77
N LYS A 97 2.77 3.84 -8.34
CA LYS A 97 3.44 4.06 -9.64
C LYS A 97 4.03 5.46 -9.81
N ARG A 98 4.60 6.02 -8.74
CA ARG A 98 5.15 7.38 -8.75
C ARG A 98 6.39 7.48 -9.63
N GLY A 99 6.64 8.66 -10.18
CA GLY A 99 7.84 8.91 -10.98
C GLY A 99 7.94 10.41 -11.27
N ASP A 100 9.07 10.99 -10.88
CA ASP A 100 9.41 12.40 -11.07
C ASP A 100 10.94 12.55 -11.01
N ILE A 101 11.46 13.77 -10.92
CA ILE A 101 12.90 14.04 -10.82
C ILE A 101 13.28 14.77 -9.55
N GLY A 102 14.52 14.57 -9.11
CA GLY A 102 15.19 15.38 -8.07
C GLY A 102 14.35 15.55 -6.81
N SER A 103 14.12 16.80 -6.40
CA SER A 103 13.37 17.12 -5.17
C SER A 103 11.93 16.62 -5.17
N THR A 104 11.29 16.48 -6.35
CA THR A 104 9.92 15.95 -6.41
C THR A 104 9.91 14.44 -6.16
N MET A 105 10.89 13.71 -6.70
CA MET A 105 11.06 12.28 -6.40
C MET A 105 11.38 12.08 -4.92
N ALA A 106 12.23 12.94 -4.33
CA ALA A 106 12.49 12.94 -2.89
C ALA A 106 11.21 13.17 -2.07
N GLY A 107 10.31 14.05 -2.51
CA GLY A 107 9.00 14.24 -1.88
C GLY A 107 8.13 12.97 -1.92
N TYR A 108 8.15 12.23 -3.02
CA TYR A 108 7.50 10.90 -3.08
C TYR A 108 8.19 9.87 -2.18
N ALA A 109 9.53 9.85 -2.12
CA ALA A 109 10.26 8.97 -1.23
C ALA A 109 9.91 9.25 0.24
N THR A 110 9.87 10.52 0.65
CA THR A 110 9.40 10.91 2.00
C THR A 110 7.97 10.45 2.24
N ALA A 111 7.05 10.69 1.29
CA ALA A 111 5.66 10.30 1.47
C ALA A 111 5.47 8.78 1.64
N TRP A 112 6.20 7.95 0.90
CA TRP A 112 5.91 6.50 0.86
C TRP A 112 6.89 5.63 1.65
N LEU A 113 8.09 6.11 1.98
CA LEU A 113 9.18 5.30 2.57
C LEU A 113 9.74 5.87 3.88
N ASP A 114 9.46 7.14 4.22
CA ASP A 114 9.84 7.67 5.53
C ASP A 114 8.99 7.00 6.64
N PRO A 115 9.59 6.45 7.71
CA PRO A 115 8.85 5.87 8.82
C PRO A 115 7.85 6.80 9.51
N GLU A 116 8.08 8.12 9.48
CA GLU A 116 7.21 9.11 10.11
C GLU A 116 6.02 9.53 9.21
N SER A 117 6.01 9.10 7.95
CA SER A 117 4.90 9.38 7.04
C SER A 117 3.68 8.51 7.39
N PRO A 118 2.45 9.07 7.40
CA PRO A 118 1.24 8.26 7.58
C PRO A 118 1.00 7.27 6.42
N LEU A 119 1.67 7.47 5.28
CA LEU A 119 1.63 6.57 4.11
C LEU A 119 2.83 5.61 4.04
N SER A 120 3.68 5.60 5.07
CA SER A 120 4.89 4.77 5.12
C SER A 120 4.58 3.30 4.85
N SER A 121 5.18 2.76 3.79
CA SER A 121 5.02 1.39 3.33
C SER A 121 6.37 0.66 3.32
N ASP A 122 6.37 -0.67 3.30
CA ASP A 122 7.62 -1.44 3.21
C ASP A 122 8.27 -1.31 1.82
N ALA A 123 7.46 -1.03 0.80
CA ALA A 123 7.90 -0.63 -0.54
C ALA A 123 6.81 0.16 -1.29
N VAL A 124 7.19 0.80 -2.39
CA VAL A 124 6.28 1.52 -3.28
C VAL A 124 6.60 1.21 -4.75
N THR A 125 5.57 1.12 -5.60
CA THR A 125 5.80 0.97 -7.05
C THR A 125 6.18 2.31 -7.68
N VAL A 126 7.16 2.27 -8.59
CA VAL A 126 7.68 3.46 -9.29
C VAL A 126 7.69 3.27 -10.80
N SER A 127 7.62 4.37 -11.54
CA SER A 127 7.67 4.43 -13.00
C SER A 127 9.00 5.04 -13.47
N PRO A 128 9.90 4.27 -14.10
CA PRO A 128 11.23 4.74 -14.51
C PRO A 128 11.22 5.46 -15.87
N TYR A 129 10.08 6.00 -16.33
CA TYR A 129 9.96 6.61 -17.66
C TYR A 129 10.95 7.77 -17.86
N LEU A 130 11.27 8.51 -16.79
CA LEU A 130 12.21 9.63 -16.79
C LEU A 130 13.69 9.18 -16.70
N GLY A 131 13.95 7.87 -16.77
CA GLY A 131 15.25 7.23 -16.65
C GLY A 131 15.48 6.65 -15.24
N PHE A 132 16.22 5.55 -15.14
CA PHE A 132 16.45 4.88 -13.85
C PHE A 132 17.12 5.78 -12.81
N GLY A 133 18.03 6.67 -13.24
CA GLY A 133 18.67 7.64 -12.34
C GLY A 133 17.72 8.67 -11.73
N SER A 134 16.51 8.86 -12.28
CA SER A 134 15.50 9.72 -11.66
C SER A 134 14.98 9.17 -10.32
N LEU A 135 15.18 7.87 -10.07
CA LEU A 135 14.75 7.15 -8.87
C LEU A 135 15.86 7.06 -7.79
N GLU A 136 16.96 7.78 -7.96
CA GLU A 136 18.05 7.82 -6.97
C GLU A 136 17.62 8.38 -5.60
N PRO A 137 16.78 9.44 -5.51
CA PRO A 137 16.20 9.88 -4.24
C PRO A 137 15.22 8.85 -3.67
#